data_AF-A0AAV2REC6-F1
#
_entry.id   AF-A0AAV2REC6-F1
#
_cell.length_a   1.000
_cell.length_b   1.000
_cell.length_c   1.000
_cell.angle_alpha   90.00
_cell.angle_beta   90.00
_cell.angle_gamma   90.00
#
_symmetry.space_group_name_H-M   'P 1'
#
loop_
_entity.id
_entity.type
_entity.pdbx_description
1 polymer ?
#
loop_
_entity_poly.entity_id
_entity_poly.type
_entity_poly.pdbx_seq_one_letter_code
_entity_poly.pdbx_strand_id
1 'polypeptide(L)'
;YTEETQRVLRLSLDEFSLPKFYLLFGISKVKSAAVTAFRSSYRHTADRGIRFGSDRSLSCNSGDRERMSLNSLETITDALLEMMEACMRDIPECDWLQAWTGLARNVALQYNPALQPRALIVFGCISKTVNDQDMKTLLRILVKALESFSDITLIDSIIMCLTRLQPLLRQESPIHCALFWVAVSVLQLDEVSLYASGLSLLEQNLHTLESQGSFDNKTLEHVMMSTREPLEWYFKQLDHSVGLSFKGSFHFALVGHLLKGLRHPAPTTVSRTARVLITLLSIVAKPQKRDKFEVSPDNVAYLTALVSVSEEVRSRCHLKYSVARNLSKSVSSDTFVVDLHLNLPLHTIAPTATTTSQEIFNQRLSCLSNGKGITTATKYFFFRINNFCALTPLSHTSANALLSVRTLNYPRNGRHSSPV
;
A
#
# COMPACT_ATOMS: atom_id res chain seq x y z
N TYR A 1 33.89 0.40 -24.69
CA TYR A 1 33.62 0.39 -23.25
C TYR A 1 34.88 0.70 -22.48
N THR A 2 34.79 1.66 -21.57
CA THR A 2 35.85 2.02 -20.61
C THR A 2 36.15 0.86 -19.67
N GLU A 3 37.32 0.88 -19.03
CA GLU A 3 37.72 -0.14 -18.05
C GLU A 3 36.71 -0.23 -16.89
N GLU A 4 36.17 0.91 -16.47
CA GLU A 4 35.15 0.98 -15.41
C GLU A 4 33.85 0.29 -15.82
N THR A 5 33.34 0.52 -17.04
CA THR A 5 32.15 -0.19 -17.52
C THR A 5 32.39 -1.69 -17.63
N GLN A 6 33.56 -2.12 -18.08
CA GLN A 6 33.92 -3.54 -18.11
C GLN A 6 33.97 -4.15 -16.70
N ARG A 7 34.49 -3.41 -15.72
CA ARG A 7 34.53 -3.82 -14.31
C ARG A 7 33.12 -3.99 -13.73
N VAL A 8 32.24 -3.01 -13.94
CA VAL A 8 30.83 -3.08 -13.51
C VAL A 8 30.13 -4.29 -14.13
N LEU A 9 30.25 -4.47 -15.44
CA LEU A 9 29.63 -5.62 -16.13
C LEU A 9 30.14 -6.96 -15.61
N ARG A 10 31.45 -7.10 -15.38
CA ARG A 10 32.02 -8.34 -14.80
C ARG A 10 31.45 -8.61 -13.41
N LEU A 11 31.45 -7.61 -12.54
CA LEU A 11 30.92 -7.75 -11.18
C LEU A 11 29.42 -8.10 -11.17
N SER A 12 28.60 -7.44 -12.00
CA SER A 12 27.18 -7.74 -12.10
C SER A 12 26.94 -9.16 -12.64
N LEU A 13 27.68 -9.59 -13.67
CA LEU A 13 27.56 -10.94 -14.23
C LEU A 13 28.04 -12.01 -13.25
N ASP A 14 29.14 -11.76 -12.53
CA ASP A 14 29.64 -12.64 -11.47
C ASP A 14 28.59 -12.75 -10.36
N GLU A 15 27.96 -11.64 -9.97
CA GLU A 15 26.91 -11.64 -8.98
C GLU A 15 25.67 -12.44 -9.43
N PHE A 16 25.19 -12.23 -10.66
CA PHE A 16 24.08 -13.00 -11.23
C PHE A 16 24.38 -14.50 -11.39
N SER A 17 25.66 -14.86 -11.48
CA SER A 17 26.08 -16.26 -11.53
C SER A 17 25.94 -16.98 -10.19
N LEU A 18 25.82 -16.24 -9.08
CA LEU A 18 25.74 -16.82 -7.74
C LEU A 18 24.42 -17.60 -7.55
N PRO A 19 24.44 -18.76 -6.87
CA PRO A 19 23.25 -19.59 -6.67
C PRO A 19 22.06 -18.87 -6.00
N LYS A 20 22.33 -17.84 -5.17
CA LYS A 20 21.30 -17.04 -4.51
C LYS A 20 20.39 -16.31 -5.53
N PHE A 21 20.92 -15.92 -6.68
CA PHE A 21 20.14 -15.23 -7.73
C PHE A 21 19.27 -16.16 -8.56
N TYR A 22 19.58 -17.46 -8.62
CA TYR A 22 18.75 -18.43 -9.34
C TYR A 22 17.34 -18.49 -8.78
N LEU A 23 17.19 -18.32 -7.46
CA LEU A 23 15.89 -18.24 -6.79
C LEU A 23 15.07 -17.03 -7.25
N LEU A 24 15.72 -15.91 -7.62
CA LEU A 24 15.00 -14.74 -8.15
C LEU A 24 14.37 -15.02 -9.51
N PHE A 25 15.03 -15.83 -10.34
CA PHE A 25 14.50 -16.26 -11.63
C PHE A 25 13.49 -17.42 -11.53
N GLY A 26 13.15 -17.87 -10.31
CA GLY A 26 12.31 -19.04 -10.10
C GLY A 26 12.98 -20.33 -10.53
N ILE A 27 14.32 -20.41 -10.40
CA ILE A 27 15.10 -21.61 -10.67
C ILE A 27 15.46 -22.22 -9.32
N SER A 28 14.59 -23.11 -8.80
CA SER A 28 14.91 -23.89 -7.59
C SER A 28 15.35 -25.32 -7.95
N LYS A 29 16.34 -25.83 -7.21
CA LYS A 29 16.76 -27.26 -7.18
C LYS A 29 16.98 -27.92 -8.54
N VAL A 30 17.91 -27.43 -9.34
CA VAL A 30 18.29 -28.06 -10.61
C VAL A 30 19.76 -28.41 -10.68
N LYS A 31 20.07 -29.59 -11.26
CA LYS A 31 21.44 -30.11 -11.45
C LYS A 31 22.33 -29.15 -12.27
N SER A 32 21.72 -28.31 -13.10
CA SER A 32 22.35 -27.18 -13.79
C SER A 32 21.31 -26.08 -14.03
N ALA A 33 21.53 -24.89 -13.46
CA ALA A 33 20.67 -23.73 -13.63
C ALA A 33 20.59 -23.27 -15.09
N ALA A 34 21.72 -23.31 -15.80
CA ALA A 34 21.79 -22.97 -17.23
C ALA A 34 20.91 -23.90 -18.08
N VAL A 35 20.94 -25.21 -17.84
CA VAL A 35 20.12 -26.18 -18.58
C VAL A 35 18.63 -25.94 -18.38
N THR A 36 18.21 -25.56 -17.17
CA THR A 36 16.80 -25.25 -16.87
C THR A 36 16.35 -23.93 -17.48
N ALA A 37 17.18 -22.89 -17.40
CA ALA A 37 16.89 -21.58 -17.99
C ALA A 37 16.62 -21.68 -19.51
N PHE A 38 17.50 -22.36 -20.25
CA PHE A 38 17.39 -22.49 -21.71
C PHE A 38 16.38 -23.55 -22.19
N ARG A 39 16.02 -24.55 -21.37
CA ARG A 39 15.00 -25.57 -21.74
C ARG A 39 13.56 -25.16 -21.47
N SER A 40 13.33 -24.12 -20.67
CA SER A 40 11.99 -23.61 -20.37
C SER A 40 11.23 -23.15 -21.64
N SER A 41 11.93 -22.66 -22.66
CA SER A 41 11.35 -22.23 -23.95
C SER A 41 10.84 -23.37 -24.85
N TYR A 42 11.38 -24.59 -24.74
CA TYR A 42 11.09 -25.66 -25.72
C TYR A 42 9.84 -26.50 -25.40
N ARG A 43 9.33 -26.45 -24.16
CA ARG A 43 8.10 -27.20 -23.81
C ARG A 43 6.80 -26.50 -24.21
N HIS A 44 6.87 -25.29 -24.76
CA HIS A 44 5.68 -24.50 -25.11
C HIS A 44 5.01 -24.89 -26.45
N THR A 45 5.65 -25.70 -27.29
CA THR A 45 5.13 -26.06 -28.61
C THR A 45 4.69 -27.53 -28.75
N ALA A 46 5.10 -28.44 -27.87
CA ALA A 46 4.80 -29.87 -28.01
C ALA A 46 3.43 -30.30 -27.43
N ASP A 47 2.85 -29.54 -26.49
CA ASP A 47 1.61 -29.94 -25.80
C ASP A 47 0.33 -29.29 -26.36
N ARG A 48 0.42 -28.63 -27.52
CA ARG A 48 -0.75 -28.09 -28.24
C ARG A 48 -1.36 -29.06 -29.25
N GLY A 49 -0.80 -30.26 -29.38
CA GLY A 49 -1.32 -31.30 -30.27
C GLY A 49 -1.94 -32.44 -29.48
N ILE A 50 -3.20 -32.74 -29.79
CA ILE A 50 -3.95 -33.96 -29.44
C ILE A 50 -4.65 -33.92 -28.06
N ARG A 51 -5.86 -33.34 -28.06
CA ARG A 51 -7.12 -34.00 -27.63
C ARG A 51 -8.32 -33.06 -27.84
N PHE A 52 -9.10 -33.34 -28.86
CA PHE A 52 -10.48 -32.86 -28.98
C PHE A 52 -11.34 -33.58 -27.93
N GLY A 53 -12.01 -32.81 -27.07
CA GLY A 53 -12.99 -33.30 -26.11
C GLY A 53 -13.69 -32.13 -25.43
N SER A 54 -14.94 -31.88 -25.79
CA SER A 54 -15.85 -30.97 -25.10
C SER A 54 -16.03 -31.45 -23.66
N ASP A 55 -15.75 -30.60 -22.67
CA ASP A 55 -16.75 -30.18 -21.68
C ASP A 55 -16.20 -29.19 -20.64
N ARG A 56 -17.04 -28.18 -20.41
CA ARG A 56 -17.12 -27.21 -19.32
C ARG A 56 -16.22 -27.47 -18.09
N SER A 57 -15.16 -26.69 -17.94
CA SER A 57 -14.81 -25.93 -16.73
C SER A 57 -13.44 -25.27 -16.90
N LEU A 58 -13.40 -23.94 -17.03
CA LEU A 58 -12.16 -23.19 -16.95
C LEU A 58 -11.75 -23.06 -15.47
N SER A 59 -11.41 -24.19 -14.84
CA SER A 59 -10.60 -24.19 -13.64
C SER A 59 -9.13 -24.15 -14.07
N CYS A 60 -8.58 -22.95 -14.14
CA CYS A 60 -7.15 -22.76 -14.32
C CYS A 60 -6.41 -23.17 -13.03
N ASN A 61 -6.18 -24.47 -12.85
CA ASN A 61 -5.19 -24.99 -11.90
C ASN A 61 -3.77 -24.61 -12.36
N SER A 62 -3.45 -23.32 -12.30
CA SER A 62 -2.12 -22.74 -12.58
C SER A 62 -1.21 -22.70 -11.34
N GLY A 63 -1.38 -23.67 -10.43
CA GLY A 63 -0.81 -23.65 -9.08
C GLY A 63 0.70 -23.80 -8.99
N ASP A 64 1.36 -24.50 -9.91
CA ASP A 64 2.75 -24.98 -9.65
C ASP A 64 3.77 -24.69 -10.76
N ARG A 65 3.58 -23.64 -11.57
CA ARG A 65 4.71 -23.10 -12.36
C ARG A 65 5.28 -21.94 -11.59
N GLU A 66 6.52 -22.08 -11.10
CA GLU A 66 7.34 -21.07 -10.40
C GLU A 66 7.28 -19.73 -11.16
N ARG A 67 6.26 -18.92 -10.85
CA ARG A 67 6.12 -17.57 -11.37
C ARG A 67 7.08 -16.73 -10.55
N MET A 68 8.12 -16.21 -11.20
CA MET A 68 8.98 -15.16 -10.63
C MET A 68 8.11 -14.12 -9.90
N SER A 69 8.42 -13.91 -8.61
CA SER A 69 7.66 -12.99 -7.76
C SER A 69 7.84 -11.53 -8.23
N LEU A 70 6.91 -10.64 -7.87
CA LEU A 70 7.02 -9.22 -8.21
C LEU A 70 8.27 -8.59 -7.59
N ASN A 71 8.61 -8.94 -6.35
CA ASN A 71 9.83 -8.47 -5.67
C ASN A 71 11.11 -8.99 -6.35
N SER A 72 11.10 -10.24 -6.81
CA SER A 72 12.22 -10.79 -7.58
C SER A 72 12.40 -10.04 -8.89
N LEU A 73 11.30 -9.77 -9.60
CA LEU A 73 11.31 -8.99 -10.83
C LEU A 73 11.81 -7.56 -10.61
N GLU A 74 11.40 -6.92 -9.52
CA GLU A 74 11.89 -5.59 -9.11
C GLU A 74 13.41 -5.61 -8.93
N THR A 75 13.92 -6.57 -8.14
CA THR A 75 15.36 -6.74 -7.89
C THR A 75 16.15 -6.97 -9.18
N ILE A 76 15.65 -7.82 -10.07
CA ILE A 76 16.28 -8.09 -11.36
C ILE A 76 16.25 -6.84 -12.24
N THR A 77 15.14 -6.09 -12.25
CA THR A 77 15.00 -4.90 -13.09
C THR A 77 15.94 -3.78 -12.64
N ASP A 78 16.08 -3.55 -11.34
CA ASP A 78 17.03 -2.56 -10.81
C ASP A 78 18.47 -2.89 -11.22
N ALA A 79 18.87 -4.16 -11.10
CA ALA A 79 20.20 -4.60 -11.50
C ALA A 79 20.43 -4.48 -13.03
N LEU A 80 19.41 -4.80 -13.84
CA LEU A 80 19.47 -4.59 -15.29
C LEU A 80 19.56 -3.10 -15.66
N LEU A 81 18.86 -2.24 -14.92
CA LEU A 81 18.93 -0.79 -15.09
C LEU A 81 20.35 -0.28 -14.80
N GLU A 82 20.96 -0.71 -13.70
CA GLU A 82 22.33 -0.34 -13.32
C GLU A 82 23.35 -0.76 -14.39
N MET A 83 23.26 -2.00 -14.89
CA MET A 83 24.12 -2.50 -15.96
C MET A 83 23.94 -1.69 -17.25
N MET A 84 22.70 -1.41 -17.63
CA MET A 84 22.39 -0.65 -18.83
C MET A 84 22.91 0.78 -18.71
N GLU A 85 22.69 1.46 -17.59
CA GLU A 85 23.19 2.82 -17.34
C GLU A 85 24.72 2.88 -17.39
N ALA A 86 25.41 1.85 -16.89
CA ALA A 86 26.86 1.75 -17.02
C ALA A 86 27.31 1.67 -18.49
N CYS A 87 26.66 0.82 -19.29
CA CYS A 87 26.94 0.69 -20.73
C CYS A 87 26.66 1.97 -21.52
N MET A 88 25.53 2.62 -21.25
CA MET A 88 25.07 3.81 -21.98
C MET A 88 26.08 4.95 -21.94
N ARG A 89 26.89 5.07 -20.88
CA ARG A 89 27.93 6.12 -20.76
C ARG A 89 29.01 6.03 -21.85
N ASP A 90 29.26 4.84 -22.38
CA ASP A 90 30.31 4.59 -23.36
C ASP A 90 29.79 4.53 -24.80
N ILE A 91 28.48 4.63 -25.00
CA ILE A 91 27.84 4.54 -26.32
C ILE A 91 27.28 5.93 -26.68
N PRO A 92 27.83 6.60 -27.70
CA PRO A 92 27.31 7.90 -28.12
C PRO A 92 25.87 7.76 -28.62
N GLU A 93 25.02 8.76 -28.33
CA GLU A 93 23.61 8.80 -28.77
C GLU A 93 22.75 7.61 -28.34
N CYS A 94 23.12 6.91 -27.26
CA CYS A 94 22.38 5.75 -26.79
C CYS A 94 21.02 6.12 -26.16
N ASP A 95 19.94 5.60 -26.74
CA ASP A 95 18.56 5.86 -26.33
C ASP A 95 17.88 4.65 -25.66
N TRP A 96 18.64 3.60 -25.31
CA TRP A 96 18.10 2.32 -24.84
C TRP A 96 17.17 2.46 -23.63
N LEU A 97 17.53 3.27 -22.64
CA LEU A 97 16.67 3.52 -21.48
C LEU A 97 15.37 4.22 -21.88
N GLN A 98 15.42 5.18 -22.81
CA GLN A 98 14.23 5.87 -23.29
C GLN A 98 13.31 4.91 -24.06
N ALA A 99 13.88 4.10 -24.94
CA ALA A 99 13.15 3.08 -25.70
C ALA A 99 12.52 2.03 -24.77
N TRP A 100 13.28 1.51 -23.80
CA TRP A 100 12.79 0.54 -22.83
C TRP A 100 11.68 1.12 -21.95
N THR A 101 11.86 2.34 -21.46
CA THR A 101 10.85 3.07 -20.67
C THR A 101 9.58 3.29 -21.48
N GLY A 102 9.70 3.70 -22.75
CA GLY A 102 8.56 3.89 -23.65
C GLY A 102 7.77 2.61 -23.88
N LEU A 103 8.45 1.49 -24.13
CA LEU A 103 7.83 0.18 -24.29
C LEU A 103 7.15 -0.29 -22.99
N ALA A 104 7.85 -0.21 -21.85
CA ALA A 104 7.31 -0.62 -20.56
C ALA A 104 6.08 0.19 -20.17
N ARG A 105 6.14 1.53 -20.35
CA ARG A 105 5.01 2.45 -20.13
C ARG A 105 3.79 2.06 -20.97
N ASN A 106 3.98 1.81 -22.26
CA ASN A 106 2.88 1.47 -23.17
C ASN A 106 2.21 0.15 -22.75
N VAL A 107 2.99 -0.87 -22.41
CA VAL A 107 2.43 -2.17 -21.97
C VAL A 107 1.81 -2.08 -20.57
N ALA A 108 2.36 -1.27 -19.66
CA ALA A 108 1.85 -1.10 -18.30
C ALA A 108 0.50 -0.36 -18.27
N LEU A 109 0.34 0.67 -19.13
CA LEU A 109 -0.86 1.52 -19.16
C LEU A 109 -1.96 1.00 -20.09
N GLN A 110 -1.67 -0.01 -20.92
CA GLN A 110 -2.66 -0.69 -21.75
C GLN A 110 -3.14 -1.99 -21.08
N TYR A 111 -4.43 -2.29 -21.25
CA TYR A 111 -5.01 -3.50 -20.66
C TYR A 111 -4.43 -4.76 -21.31
N ASN A 112 -3.63 -5.49 -20.56
CA ASN A 112 -3.11 -6.80 -20.94
C ASN A 112 -2.83 -7.61 -19.66
N PRO A 113 -3.83 -8.29 -19.08
CA PRO A 113 -3.71 -8.95 -17.76
C PRO A 113 -2.51 -9.90 -17.63
N ALA A 114 -2.07 -10.51 -18.73
CA ALA A 114 -0.96 -11.46 -18.71
C ALA A 114 0.41 -10.78 -18.51
N LEU A 115 0.60 -9.58 -19.07
CA LEU A 115 1.90 -8.87 -19.06
C LEU A 115 1.89 -7.63 -18.18
N GLN A 116 0.71 -7.03 -17.96
CA GLN A 116 0.55 -5.74 -17.33
C GLN A 116 1.16 -5.67 -15.92
N PRO A 117 0.96 -6.66 -15.01
CA PRO A 117 1.59 -6.60 -13.70
C PRO A 117 3.12 -6.55 -13.76
N ARG A 118 3.74 -7.31 -14.68
CA ARG A 118 5.19 -7.32 -14.86
C ARG A 118 5.69 -6.01 -15.49
N ALA A 119 4.96 -5.50 -16.49
CA ALA A 119 5.29 -4.23 -17.12
C ALA A 119 5.18 -3.05 -16.15
N LEU A 120 4.24 -3.08 -15.21
CA LEU A 120 4.11 -2.09 -14.14
C LEU A 120 5.33 -2.07 -13.21
N ILE A 121 5.82 -3.24 -12.79
CA ILE A 121 7.05 -3.32 -12.00
C ILE A 121 8.22 -2.74 -12.79
N VAL A 122 8.40 -3.17 -14.04
CA VAL A 122 9.49 -2.69 -14.89
C VAL A 122 9.42 -1.18 -15.08
N PHE A 123 8.25 -0.66 -15.46
CA PHE A 123 8.00 0.77 -15.64
C PHE A 123 8.32 1.57 -14.38
N GLY A 124 7.92 1.08 -13.20
CA GLY A 124 8.22 1.73 -11.92
C GLY A 124 9.73 1.82 -11.64
N CYS A 125 10.50 0.78 -11.96
CA CYS A 125 11.94 0.74 -11.67
C CYS A 125 12.75 1.63 -12.61
N ILE A 126 12.46 1.61 -13.91
CA ILE A 126 13.30 2.25 -14.94
C ILE A 126 12.95 3.71 -15.22
N SER A 127 11.77 4.15 -14.82
CA SER A 127 11.33 5.54 -15.02
C SER A 127 12.23 6.53 -14.27
N LYS A 128 12.65 7.59 -14.97
CA LYS A 128 13.38 8.72 -14.38
C LYS A 128 12.53 9.98 -14.22
N THR A 129 11.40 10.03 -14.92
CA THR A 129 10.44 11.14 -14.87
C THR A 129 9.04 10.58 -14.98
N VAL A 130 8.07 11.21 -14.32
CA VAL A 130 6.66 10.87 -14.46
C VAL A 130 5.82 12.15 -14.56
N ASN A 131 4.77 12.11 -15.38
CA ASN A 131 3.80 13.20 -15.46
C ASN A 131 2.52 12.84 -14.69
N ASP A 132 1.73 13.87 -14.38
CA ASP A 132 0.45 13.72 -13.69
C ASP A 132 -0.55 12.80 -14.43
N GLN A 133 -0.49 12.72 -15.77
CA GLN A 133 -1.42 11.90 -16.55
C GLN A 133 -1.14 10.40 -16.41
N ASP A 134 0.13 10.02 -16.31
CA ASP A 134 0.55 8.63 -16.08
C ASP A 134 0.11 8.19 -14.69
N MET A 135 0.37 9.02 -13.67
CA MET A 135 -0.10 8.76 -12.31
C MET A 135 -1.63 8.64 -12.23
N LYS A 136 -2.38 9.55 -12.88
CA LYS A 136 -3.84 9.46 -12.96
C LYS A 136 -4.30 8.20 -13.68
N THR A 137 -3.60 7.78 -14.73
CA THR A 137 -3.93 6.55 -15.47
C THR A 137 -3.70 5.32 -14.62
N LEU A 138 -2.60 5.24 -13.88
CA LEU A 138 -2.36 4.17 -12.91
C LEU A 138 -3.46 4.11 -11.84
N LEU A 139 -3.85 5.27 -11.29
CA LEU A 139 -4.97 5.34 -10.34
C LEU A 139 -6.28 4.85 -10.95
N ARG A 140 -6.58 5.16 -12.23
CA ARG A 140 -7.75 4.62 -12.95
C ARG A 140 -7.71 3.11 -13.09
N ILE A 141 -6.55 2.55 -13.44
CA ILE A 141 -6.38 1.10 -13.56
C ILE A 141 -6.57 0.46 -12.17
N LEU A 142 -6.05 1.07 -11.11
CA LEU A 142 -6.24 0.61 -9.73
C LEU A 142 -7.72 0.58 -9.34
N VAL A 143 -8.49 1.62 -9.67
CA VAL A 143 -9.94 1.65 -9.41
C VAL A 143 -10.62 0.44 -10.06
N LYS A 144 -10.34 0.19 -11.35
CA LYS A 144 -10.94 -0.94 -12.09
C LYS A 144 -10.51 -2.29 -11.52
N ALA A 145 -9.25 -2.44 -11.13
CA ALA A 145 -8.76 -3.67 -10.52
C ALA A 145 -9.43 -3.93 -9.16
N LEU A 146 -9.67 -2.87 -8.37
CA LEU A 146 -10.41 -2.95 -7.11
C LEU A 146 -11.91 -3.22 -7.31
N GLU A 147 -12.50 -2.79 -8.44
CA GLU A 147 -13.91 -3.07 -8.77
C GLU A 147 -14.18 -4.56 -8.94
N SER A 148 -13.31 -5.28 -9.66
CA SER A 148 -13.45 -6.74 -9.78
C SER A 148 -12.89 -7.47 -8.56
N PHE A 149 -11.87 -6.90 -7.91
CA PHE A 149 -11.10 -7.53 -6.82
C PHE A 149 -10.67 -8.96 -7.15
N SER A 150 -10.42 -9.22 -8.44
CA SER A 150 -10.18 -10.57 -8.97
C SER A 150 -8.70 -10.87 -9.18
N ASP A 151 -7.89 -9.83 -9.34
CA ASP A 151 -6.46 -9.94 -9.65
C ASP A 151 -5.65 -9.14 -8.63
N ILE A 152 -5.37 -9.79 -7.49
CA ILE A 152 -4.58 -9.22 -6.40
C ILE A 152 -3.17 -8.87 -6.89
N THR A 153 -2.59 -9.70 -7.76
CA THR A 153 -1.28 -9.45 -8.38
C THR A 153 -1.24 -8.16 -9.20
N LEU A 154 -2.31 -7.85 -9.96
CA LEU A 154 -2.42 -6.58 -10.65
C LEU A 154 -2.50 -5.42 -9.67
N ILE A 155 -3.37 -5.51 -8.65
CA ILE A 155 -3.50 -4.46 -7.61
C ILE A 155 -2.14 -4.18 -6.95
N ASP A 156 -1.45 -5.25 -6.54
CA ASP A 156 -0.14 -5.19 -5.88
C ASP A 156 0.91 -4.52 -6.77
N SER A 157 1.02 -4.95 -8.04
CA SER A 157 1.96 -4.35 -9.00
C SER A 157 1.70 -2.86 -9.26
N ILE A 158 0.44 -2.42 -9.25
CA ILE A 158 0.10 -1.00 -9.40
C ILE A 158 0.56 -0.22 -8.15
N ILE A 159 0.36 -0.75 -6.95
CA ILE A 159 0.80 -0.12 -5.70
C ILE A 159 2.33 -0.02 -5.66
N MET A 160 3.05 -1.08 -6.03
CA MET A 160 4.51 -1.06 -6.15
C MET A 160 4.99 -0.03 -7.17
N CYS A 161 4.35 0.03 -8.34
CA CYS A 161 4.66 1.02 -9.38
C CYS A 161 4.44 2.46 -8.87
N LEU A 162 3.30 2.75 -8.25
CA LEU A 162 3.01 4.06 -7.66
C LEU A 162 4.03 4.43 -6.57
N THR A 163 4.47 3.46 -5.76
CA THR A 163 5.48 3.66 -4.71
C THR A 163 6.79 4.15 -5.30
N ARG A 164 7.23 3.57 -6.44
CA ARG A 164 8.47 3.97 -7.13
C ARG A 164 8.35 5.29 -7.88
N LEU A 165 7.18 5.59 -8.45
CA LEU A 165 6.98 6.77 -9.29
C LEU A 165 6.71 8.05 -8.50
N GLN A 166 6.09 7.96 -7.32
CA GLN A 166 5.73 9.17 -6.57
C GLN A 166 6.89 10.13 -6.25
N PRO A 167 8.14 9.69 -5.95
CA PRO A 167 9.24 10.61 -5.68
C PRO A 167 9.68 11.40 -6.93
N LEU A 168 9.38 10.88 -8.13
CA LEU A 168 9.68 11.51 -9.41
C LEU A 168 8.64 12.57 -9.80
N LEU A 169 7.54 12.65 -9.05
CA LEU A 169 6.46 13.58 -9.32
C LEU A 169 6.83 14.99 -8.84
N ARG A 170 6.48 16.00 -9.63
CA ARG A 170 6.64 17.42 -9.29
C ARG A 170 6.09 17.72 -7.89
N GLN A 171 6.82 18.53 -7.12
CA GLN A 171 6.51 18.82 -5.70
C GLN A 171 5.12 19.44 -5.52
N GLU A 172 4.68 20.26 -6.48
CA GLU A 172 3.39 20.96 -6.43
C GLU A 172 2.20 20.08 -6.83
N SER A 173 2.42 18.81 -7.19
CA SER A 173 1.33 17.95 -7.65
C SER A 173 0.36 17.63 -6.50
N PRO A 174 -0.96 17.84 -6.67
CA PRO A 174 -1.95 17.49 -5.65
C PRO A 174 -2.07 15.96 -5.45
N ILE A 175 -1.47 15.17 -6.34
CA ILE A 175 -1.50 13.71 -6.30
C ILE A 175 -0.73 13.18 -5.08
N HIS A 176 0.27 13.89 -4.54
CA HIS A 176 1.02 13.46 -3.35
C HIS A 176 0.10 13.24 -2.15
N CYS A 177 -0.78 14.20 -1.84
CA CYS A 177 -1.76 14.06 -0.76
C CYS A 177 -2.84 13.03 -1.08
N ALA A 178 -3.19 12.84 -2.37
CA ALA A 178 -4.11 11.79 -2.76
C ALA A 178 -3.52 10.39 -2.52
N LEU A 179 -2.23 10.20 -2.78
CA LEU A 179 -1.52 8.93 -2.56
C LEU A 179 -1.46 8.51 -1.09
N PHE A 180 -1.40 9.47 -0.15
CA PHE A 180 -1.57 9.18 1.27
C PHE A 180 -2.88 8.43 1.54
N TRP A 181 -3.99 8.97 1.03
CA TRP A 181 -5.31 8.36 1.23
C TRP A 181 -5.52 7.08 0.44
N VAL A 182 -4.87 6.95 -0.72
CA VAL A 182 -4.80 5.68 -1.46
C VAL A 182 -4.13 4.61 -0.59
N ALA A 183 -2.99 4.92 0.02
CA ALA A 183 -2.29 3.99 0.88
C ALA A 183 -3.14 3.59 2.11
N VAL A 184 -3.74 4.56 2.81
CA VAL A 184 -4.65 4.31 3.94
C VAL A 184 -5.84 3.43 3.54
N SER A 185 -6.40 3.61 2.34
CA SER A 185 -7.48 2.77 1.83
C SER A 185 -7.01 1.35 1.47
N VAL A 186 -5.78 1.18 0.97
CA VAL A 186 -5.20 -0.15 0.74
C VAL A 186 -4.99 -0.90 2.07
N LEU A 187 -4.56 -0.21 3.13
CA LEU A 187 -4.40 -0.82 4.47
C LEU A 187 -5.72 -1.34 5.07
N GLN A 188 -6.86 -0.89 4.55
CA GLN A 188 -8.19 -1.36 4.96
C GLN A 188 -8.61 -2.64 4.23
N LEU A 189 -7.98 -2.96 3.09
CA LEU A 189 -8.21 -4.20 2.38
C LEU A 189 -7.72 -5.35 3.26
N ASP A 190 -8.58 -6.33 3.50
CA ASP A 190 -8.31 -7.48 4.39
C ASP A 190 -7.41 -8.53 3.70
N GLU A 191 -6.34 -8.06 3.05
CA GLU A 191 -5.41 -8.87 2.27
C GLU A 191 -3.97 -8.62 2.75
N VAL A 192 -3.31 -9.69 3.21
CA VAL A 192 -2.01 -9.62 3.88
C VAL A 192 -0.91 -9.07 2.97
N SER A 193 -0.86 -9.52 1.70
CA SER A 193 0.13 -9.02 0.73
C SER A 193 -0.09 -7.54 0.41
N LEU A 194 -1.34 -7.14 0.18
CA LEU A 194 -1.68 -5.74 -0.12
C LEU A 194 -1.41 -4.82 1.06
N TYR A 195 -1.57 -5.29 2.30
CA TYR A 195 -1.21 -4.51 3.48
C TYR A 195 0.28 -4.14 3.47
N ALA A 196 1.16 -5.10 3.16
CA ALA A 196 2.61 -4.86 3.10
C ALA A 196 2.99 -3.82 2.04
N SER A 197 2.37 -3.90 0.86
CA SER A 197 2.58 -2.96 -0.25
C SER A 197 1.96 -1.59 0.02
N GLY A 198 0.75 -1.54 0.58
CA GLY A 198 0.11 -0.29 1.00
C GLY A 198 0.89 0.45 2.09
N LEU A 199 1.50 -0.29 3.02
CA LEU A 199 2.37 0.29 4.03
C LEU A 199 3.67 0.84 3.41
N SER A 200 4.23 0.17 2.41
CA SER A 200 5.37 0.67 1.65
C SER A 200 5.05 1.97 0.91
N LEU A 201 3.87 2.04 0.29
CA LEU A 201 3.38 3.25 -0.38
C LEU A 201 3.25 4.41 0.61
N LEU A 202 2.65 4.16 1.78
CA LEU A 202 2.49 5.16 2.84
C LEU A 202 3.84 5.66 3.38
N GLU A 203 4.76 4.74 3.65
CA GLU A 203 6.11 5.08 4.12
C GLU A 203 6.83 6.00 3.13
N GLN A 204 6.87 5.61 1.85
CA GLN A 204 7.49 6.41 0.81
C GLN A 204 6.77 7.74 0.61
N ASN A 205 5.44 7.78 0.77
CA ASN A 205 4.66 9.00 0.64
C ASN A 205 4.97 10.01 1.75
N LEU A 206 5.03 9.55 3.00
CA LEU A 206 5.40 10.38 4.16
C LEU A 206 6.81 10.94 3.98
N HIS A 207 7.78 10.10 3.59
CA HIS A 207 9.14 10.55 3.31
C HIS A 207 9.18 11.60 2.19
N THR A 208 8.43 11.38 1.10
CA THR A 208 8.37 12.31 -0.04
C THR A 208 7.81 13.66 0.39
N LEU A 209 6.65 13.69 1.06
CA LEU A 209 6.03 14.92 1.56
C LEU A 209 6.91 15.65 2.58
N GLU A 210 7.58 14.90 3.46
CA GLU A 210 8.50 15.45 4.45
C GLU A 210 9.73 16.08 3.80
N SER A 211 10.33 15.41 2.81
CA SER A 211 11.49 15.94 2.07
C SER A 211 11.17 17.22 1.28
N GLN A 212 9.89 17.43 0.95
CA GLN A 212 9.39 18.63 0.27
C GLN A 212 9.00 19.76 1.25
N GLY A 213 9.18 19.58 2.56
CA GLY A 213 8.84 20.59 3.57
C GLY A 213 7.33 20.76 3.80
N SER A 214 6.50 19.79 3.41
CA SER A 214 5.02 19.89 3.51
C SER A 214 4.51 20.09 4.94
N PHE A 215 5.32 19.71 5.94
CA PHE A 215 4.98 19.70 7.36
C PHE A 215 5.77 20.72 8.19
N ASP A 216 6.52 21.62 7.57
CA ASP A 216 7.37 22.56 8.31
C ASP A 216 6.56 23.58 9.11
N ASN A 217 5.45 24.05 8.53
CA ASN A 217 4.58 25.08 9.12
C ASN A 217 3.13 24.64 9.32
N LYS A 218 2.78 23.42 8.91
CA LYS A 218 1.42 22.89 8.93
C LYS A 218 1.41 21.52 9.60
N THR A 219 0.39 21.24 10.41
CA THR A 219 0.24 19.93 11.03
C THR A 219 -0.11 18.88 9.98
N LEU A 220 0.33 17.64 10.21
CA LEU A 220 -0.01 16.50 9.35
C LEU A 220 -1.54 16.39 9.13
N GLU A 221 -2.32 16.55 10.21
CA GLU A 221 -3.77 16.56 10.16
C GLU A 221 -4.28 17.62 9.18
N HIS A 222 -3.84 18.88 9.34
CA HIS A 222 -4.32 19.97 8.49
C HIS A 222 -4.01 19.72 7.01
N VAL A 223 -2.78 19.30 6.67
CA VAL A 223 -2.40 19.03 5.29
C VAL A 223 -3.24 17.89 4.70
N MET A 224 -3.37 16.77 5.41
CA MET A 224 -4.09 15.60 4.88
C MET A 224 -5.61 15.81 4.85
N MET A 225 -6.18 16.46 5.86
CA MET A 225 -7.61 16.75 5.94
C MET A 225 -8.06 17.73 4.86
N SER A 226 -7.22 18.68 4.46
CA SER A 226 -7.54 19.61 3.35
C SER A 226 -7.85 18.92 2.03
N THR A 227 -7.20 17.78 1.75
CA THR A 227 -7.48 16.94 0.56
C THR A 227 -8.73 16.07 0.75
N ARG A 228 -9.07 15.77 2.00
CA ARG A 228 -10.18 14.88 2.38
C ARG A 228 -11.52 15.60 2.41
N GLU A 229 -11.57 16.85 2.86
CA GLU A 229 -12.79 17.65 3.04
C GLU A 229 -13.69 17.72 1.78
N PRO A 230 -13.16 17.97 0.57
CA PRO A 230 -13.99 17.97 -0.64
C PRO A 230 -14.64 16.61 -0.95
N LEU A 231 -14.15 15.54 -0.34
CA LEU A 231 -14.54 14.14 -0.56
C LEU A 231 -15.23 13.52 0.66
N GLU A 232 -15.61 14.33 1.66
CA GLU A 232 -16.05 13.89 2.99
C GLU A 232 -17.09 12.77 2.94
N TRP A 233 -18.09 12.89 2.06
CA TRP A 233 -19.21 11.95 2.02
C TRP A 233 -18.79 10.51 1.72
N TYR A 234 -17.75 10.34 0.90
CA TYR A 234 -17.19 9.03 0.54
C TYR A 234 -16.33 8.46 1.67
N PHE A 235 -15.50 9.33 2.23
CA PHE A 235 -14.65 9.01 3.37
C PHE A 235 -15.43 8.62 4.62
N LYS A 236 -16.62 9.21 4.82
CA LYS A 236 -17.51 8.84 5.94
C LYS A 236 -17.98 7.39 5.88
N GLN A 237 -18.22 6.84 4.68
CA GLN A 237 -18.60 5.43 4.53
C GLN A 237 -17.43 4.50 4.84
N LEU A 238 -16.23 4.83 4.35
CA LEU A 238 -15.00 4.09 4.67
C LEU A 238 -14.74 4.08 6.18
N ASP A 239 -14.74 5.26 6.80
CA ASP A 239 -14.54 5.43 8.24
C ASP A 239 -15.53 4.63 9.07
N HIS A 240 -16.81 4.67 8.68
CA HIS A 240 -17.86 3.90 9.35
C HIS A 240 -17.63 2.39 9.24
N SER A 241 -17.15 1.91 8.09
CA SER A 241 -16.90 0.47 7.88
C SER A 241 -15.77 -0.07 8.77
N VAL A 242 -14.82 0.78 9.17
CA VAL A 242 -13.72 0.42 10.07
C VAL A 242 -13.98 0.87 11.53
N GLY A 243 -15.04 1.65 11.78
CA GLY A 243 -15.35 2.19 13.10
C GLY A 243 -14.37 3.25 13.60
N LEU A 244 -13.66 3.93 12.69
CA LEU A 244 -12.71 5.00 13.00
C LEU A 244 -13.26 6.35 12.50
N SER A 245 -12.74 7.46 13.02
CA SER A 245 -13.16 8.79 12.58
C SER A 245 -11.98 9.75 12.52
N PHE A 246 -11.56 10.08 11.30
CA PHE A 246 -10.49 11.07 11.09
C PHE A 246 -10.92 12.48 11.49
N LYS A 247 -12.24 12.77 11.51
CA LYS A 247 -12.77 14.03 12.06
C LYS A 247 -12.80 14.08 13.58
N GLY A 248 -12.99 12.93 14.23
CA GLY A 248 -13.01 12.85 15.69
C GLY A 248 -11.61 12.89 16.28
N SER A 249 -10.69 12.11 15.70
CA SER A 249 -9.27 12.21 16.00
C SER A 249 -8.45 11.65 14.84
N PHE A 250 -7.78 12.53 14.11
CA PHE A 250 -6.94 12.18 12.97
C PHE A 250 -5.85 11.16 13.35
N HIS A 251 -5.10 11.45 14.41
CA HIS A 251 -3.94 10.65 14.83
C HIS A 251 -4.33 9.25 15.31
N PHE A 252 -5.39 9.12 16.13
CA PHE A 252 -5.88 7.81 16.56
C PHE A 252 -6.49 7.00 15.41
N ALA A 253 -7.20 7.65 14.48
CA ALA A 253 -7.72 6.96 13.30
C ALA A 253 -6.57 6.42 12.43
N LEU A 254 -5.51 7.20 12.19
CA LEU A 254 -4.35 6.74 11.43
C LEU A 254 -3.66 5.56 12.12
N VAL A 255 -3.42 5.65 13.44
CA VAL A 255 -2.82 4.56 14.22
C VAL A 255 -3.68 3.30 14.19
N GLY A 256 -5.01 3.42 14.21
CA GLY A 256 -5.92 2.28 14.09
C GLY A 256 -5.68 1.42 12.84
N HIS A 257 -5.31 2.05 11.72
CA HIS A 257 -4.94 1.35 10.48
C HIS A 257 -3.54 0.71 10.55
N LEU A 258 -2.61 1.36 11.25
CA LEU A 258 -1.21 0.92 11.38
C LEU A 258 -1.02 -0.22 12.39
N LEU A 259 -1.86 -0.31 13.43
CA LEU A 259 -1.73 -1.33 14.47
C LEU A 259 -1.79 -2.77 13.93
N LYS A 260 -2.54 -3.00 12.84
CA LYS A 260 -2.58 -4.30 12.15
C LYS A 260 -1.18 -4.74 11.69
N GLY A 261 -0.35 -3.79 11.27
CA GLY A 261 1.00 -4.05 10.77
C GLY A 261 1.97 -4.55 11.83
N LEU A 262 1.77 -4.19 13.10
CA LEU A 262 2.56 -4.73 14.22
C LEU A 262 2.27 -6.21 14.52
N ARG A 263 1.16 -6.75 13.98
CA ARG A 263 0.75 -8.16 14.09
C ARG A 263 0.92 -8.92 12.78
N HIS A 264 1.56 -8.32 11.79
CA HIS A 264 1.71 -8.91 10.46
C HIS A 264 2.61 -10.16 10.50
N PRO A 265 2.32 -11.23 9.75
CA PRO A 265 3.10 -12.47 9.77
C PRO A 265 4.55 -12.29 9.29
N ALA A 266 4.79 -11.38 8.35
CA ALA A 266 6.13 -11.03 7.88
C ALA A 266 6.82 -10.04 8.84
N PRO A 267 7.99 -10.39 9.43
CA PRO A 267 8.72 -9.51 10.35
C PRO A 267 9.17 -8.18 9.71
N THR A 268 9.45 -8.19 8.42
CA THR A 268 9.80 -6.99 7.65
C THR A 268 8.68 -5.95 7.67
N THR A 269 7.41 -6.36 7.53
CA THR A 269 6.25 -5.47 7.64
C THR A 269 6.06 -4.94 9.06
N VAL A 270 6.33 -5.75 10.08
CA VAL A 270 6.29 -5.32 11.49
C VAL A 270 7.33 -4.21 11.72
N SER A 271 8.58 -4.42 11.29
CA SER A 271 9.64 -3.41 11.39
C SER A 271 9.32 -2.14 10.62
N ARG A 272 8.75 -2.25 9.41
CA ARG A 272 8.30 -1.10 8.61
C ARG A 272 7.21 -0.32 9.33
N THR A 273 6.26 -1.01 9.97
CA THR A 273 5.17 -0.37 10.72
C THR A 273 5.72 0.46 11.87
N ALA A 274 6.65 -0.11 12.65
CA ALA A 274 7.32 0.62 13.73
C ALA A 274 8.07 1.85 13.20
N ARG A 275 8.78 1.72 12.07
CA ARG A 275 9.48 2.84 11.42
C ARG A 275 8.53 3.94 10.97
N VAL A 276 7.41 3.59 10.32
CA VAL A 276 6.37 4.55 9.92
C VAL A 276 5.80 5.30 11.13
N LEU A 277 5.52 4.61 12.24
CA LEU A 277 5.06 5.25 13.48
C LEU A 277 6.11 6.23 14.06
N ILE A 278 7.39 5.88 13.99
CA ILE A 278 8.49 6.77 14.43
C ILE A 278 8.65 7.98 13.50
N THR A 279 8.51 7.79 12.19
CA THR A 279 8.48 8.89 11.22
C THR A 279 7.32 9.83 11.51
N LEU A 280 6.13 9.30 11.79
CA LEU A 280 4.96 10.09 12.16
C LEU A 280 5.17 10.89 13.46
N LEU A 281 5.80 10.30 14.49
CA LEU A 281 6.21 11.05 15.69
C LEU A 281 7.11 12.25 15.34
N SER A 282 8.07 12.04 14.44
CA SER A 282 9.01 13.07 14.02
C SER A 282 8.31 14.17 13.22
N ILE A 283 7.41 13.81 12.30
CA ILE A 283 6.59 14.74 11.53
C ILE A 283 5.69 15.57 12.44
N VAL A 284 5.02 14.95 13.41
CA VAL A 284 4.08 15.65 14.31
C VAL A 284 4.79 16.58 15.28
N ALA A 285 6.05 16.32 15.63
CA ALA A 285 6.82 17.20 16.51
C ALA A 285 7.39 18.45 15.81
N LYS A 286 7.51 18.42 14.47
CA LYS A 286 8.16 19.48 13.68
C LYS A 286 7.51 20.86 13.80
N PRO A 287 6.20 21.04 13.55
CA PRO A 287 5.59 22.38 13.58
C PRO A 287 5.75 23.08 14.93
N GLN A 288 5.74 22.31 16.02
CA GLN A 288 5.84 22.80 17.39
C GLN A 288 7.29 22.90 17.90
N LYS A 289 8.28 22.44 17.12
CA LYS A 289 9.71 22.37 17.48
C LYS A 289 9.97 21.69 18.83
N ARG A 290 9.23 20.62 19.12
CA ARG A 290 9.34 19.85 20.37
C ARG A 290 10.16 18.59 20.17
N ASP A 291 10.58 17.99 21.29
CA ASP A 291 11.11 16.63 21.24
C ASP A 291 9.98 15.66 20.88
N LYS A 292 10.25 14.70 20.00
CA LYS A 292 9.25 13.76 19.48
C LYS A 292 8.68 12.80 20.55
N PHE A 293 9.32 12.69 21.71
CA PHE A 293 8.86 11.86 22.84
C PHE A 293 8.18 12.67 23.94
N GLU A 294 8.15 14.00 23.83
CA GLU A 294 7.37 14.85 24.74
C GLU A 294 5.87 14.63 24.48
N VAL A 295 5.15 14.06 25.46
CA VAL A 295 3.75 13.65 25.29
C VAL A 295 2.85 14.85 24.99
N SER A 296 2.13 14.79 23.89
CA SER A 296 1.13 15.76 23.46
C SER A 296 -0.16 15.06 23.00
N PRO A 297 -1.30 15.77 22.93
CA PRO A 297 -2.54 15.21 22.38
C PRO A 297 -2.39 14.67 20.95
N ASP A 298 -1.48 15.27 20.17
CA ASP A 298 -1.27 14.94 18.76
C ASP A 298 -0.38 13.69 18.58
N ASN A 299 0.58 13.45 19.50
CA ASN A 299 1.54 12.36 19.38
C ASN A 299 1.24 11.13 20.26
N VAL A 300 0.33 11.27 21.25
CA VAL A 300 0.02 10.20 22.22
C VAL A 300 -0.45 8.91 21.55
N ALA A 301 -1.17 9.01 20.44
CA ALA A 301 -1.64 7.85 19.69
C ALA A 301 -0.46 7.00 19.18
N TYR A 302 0.57 7.64 18.62
CA TYR A 302 1.76 6.95 18.09
C TYR A 302 2.64 6.41 19.21
N LEU A 303 2.84 7.18 20.30
CA LEU A 303 3.58 6.72 21.48
C LEU A 303 2.92 5.48 22.10
N THR A 304 1.59 5.48 22.19
CA THR A 304 0.82 4.34 22.72
C THR A 304 0.97 3.10 21.83
N ALA A 305 0.98 3.26 20.50
CA ALA A 305 1.20 2.13 19.59
C ALA A 305 2.63 1.57 19.67
N LEU A 306 3.62 2.43 19.93
CA LEU A 306 5.04 2.04 19.97
C LEU A 306 5.49 1.50 21.33
N VAL A 307 4.77 1.76 22.42
CA VAL A 307 5.22 1.43 23.79
C VAL A 307 5.52 -0.06 24.00
N SER A 308 4.81 -0.96 23.31
CA SER A 308 5.01 -2.40 23.43
C SER A 308 6.15 -2.93 22.55
N VAL A 309 6.56 -2.17 21.52
CA VAL A 309 7.48 -2.63 20.47
C VAL A 309 8.78 -1.83 20.38
N SER A 310 8.86 -0.66 21.02
CA SER A 310 10.04 0.22 21.00
C SER A 310 10.61 0.41 22.41
N GLU A 311 11.86 -0.03 22.60
CA GLU A 311 12.63 0.23 23.82
C GLU A 311 12.92 1.72 24.01
N GLU A 312 13.19 2.43 22.92
CA GLU A 312 13.46 3.86 22.95
C GLU A 312 12.26 4.62 23.55
N VAL A 313 11.04 4.34 23.08
CA VAL A 313 9.83 4.95 23.62
C VAL A 313 9.64 4.61 25.10
N ARG A 314 9.84 3.35 25.50
CA ARG A 314 9.73 2.95 26.92
C ARG A 314 10.75 3.66 27.82
N SER A 315 11.96 3.90 27.31
CA SER A 315 13.01 4.58 28.07
C SER A 315 12.71 6.07 28.29
N ARG A 316 12.09 6.73 27.30
CA ARG A 316 11.88 8.18 27.30
C ARG A 316 10.50 8.60 27.78
N CYS A 317 9.49 7.74 27.63
CA CYS A 317 8.13 7.98 28.13
C CYS A 317 7.92 7.21 29.44
N HIS A 318 8.18 7.87 30.58
CA HIS A 318 7.96 7.25 31.88
C HIS A 318 6.46 7.02 32.16
N LEU A 319 6.01 5.78 32.01
CA LEU A 319 4.68 5.35 32.45
C LEU A 319 4.60 5.46 33.98
N LYS A 320 3.85 6.45 34.48
CA LYS A 320 3.63 6.64 35.94
C LYS A 320 2.97 5.42 36.60
N TYR A 321 2.22 4.62 35.83
CA TYR A 321 1.56 3.39 36.28
C TYR A 321 1.98 2.21 35.40
N SER A 322 3.18 1.66 35.64
CA SER A 322 3.57 0.37 35.07
C SER A 322 2.99 -0.75 35.92
N VAL A 323 2.05 -1.52 35.37
CA VAL A 323 1.49 -2.74 36.01
C VAL A 323 2.60 -3.74 36.35
N ALA A 324 3.72 -3.73 35.62
CA ALA A 324 4.87 -4.59 35.89
C ALA A 324 5.61 -4.25 37.20
N ARG A 325 5.45 -3.04 37.75
CA ARG A 325 6.04 -2.67 39.04
C ARG A 325 5.29 -3.28 40.24
N ASN A 326 4.07 -3.80 40.02
CA ASN A 326 3.33 -4.53 41.04
C ASN A 326 3.54 -6.06 40.99
N LEU A 327 4.03 -6.61 39.87
CA LEU A 327 4.33 -8.04 39.77
C LEU A 327 5.77 -8.38 40.21
N SER A 328 6.68 -7.40 40.23
CA SER A 328 8.09 -7.59 40.62
C SER A 328 8.34 -7.64 42.13
N LYS A 329 7.29 -7.70 42.96
CA LYS A 329 7.40 -8.02 44.40
C LYS A 329 6.91 -9.42 44.79
N SER A 330 6.45 -10.21 43.84
CA SER A 330 6.11 -11.61 44.10
C SER A 330 6.40 -12.44 42.87
N VAL A 331 7.47 -13.22 42.94
CA VAL A 331 7.71 -14.56 42.34
C VAL A 331 9.19 -14.66 42.00
N SER A 332 9.90 -15.32 42.93
CA SER A 332 11.19 -15.95 42.72
C SER A 332 11.05 -17.20 41.85
N SER A 333 11.96 -17.34 40.89
CA SER A 333 12.46 -18.55 40.22
C SER A 333 11.49 -19.51 39.50
N ASP A 334 11.88 -19.75 38.25
CA ASP A 334 11.75 -20.96 37.42
C ASP A 334 10.50 -21.22 36.56
N THR A 335 10.80 -21.32 35.25
CA THR A 335 10.21 -22.16 34.18
C THR A 335 9.36 -21.45 33.13
N PHE A 336 9.89 -21.45 31.89
CA PHE A 336 9.20 -21.14 30.63
C PHE A 336 8.08 -22.16 30.34
N VAL A 337 6.84 -21.70 30.11
CA VAL A 337 5.95 -22.19 29.04
C VAL A 337 5.00 -21.05 28.62
N VAL A 338 4.79 -20.93 27.31
CA VAL A 338 3.83 -20.07 26.63
C VAL A 338 2.41 -20.43 27.02
N ASP A 339 1.65 -19.48 27.58
CA ASP A 339 0.20 -19.31 27.37
C ASP A 339 -0.30 -18.08 28.14
N LEU A 340 -0.60 -16.99 27.42
CA LEU A 340 -1.22 -15.80 28.01
C LEU A 340 -2.74 -15.90 27.93
N HIS A 341 -3.33 -16.85 28.66
CA HIS A 341 -4.74 -16.79 29.04
C HIS A 341 -4.85 -15.99 30.34
N LEU A 342 -5.24 -14.72 30.23
CA LEU A 342 -5.54 -13.86 31.38
C LEU A 342 -6.81 -14.35 32.09
N ASN A 343 -6.67 -15.16 33.14
CA ASN A 343 -7.69 -15.38 34.15
C ASN A 343 -7.23 -14.72 35.47
N LEU A 344 -7.87 -13.62 35.84
CA LEU A 344 -7.73 -13.00 37.16
C LEU A 344 -8.87 -13.54 38.07
N PRO A 345 -8.62 -13.92 39.34
CA PRO A 345 -9.70 -14.40 40.20
C PRO A 345 -10.59 -13.25 40.68
N LEU A 346 -11.90 -13.41 40.46
CA LEU A 346 -12.98 -12.56 40.95
C LEU A 346 -13.08 -12.65 42.48
N HIS A 347 -12.89 -11.53 43.17
CA HIS A 347 -13.43 -11.36 44.52
C HIS A 347 -14.87 -10.84 44.43
N THR A 348 -15.72 -11.55 45.15
CA THR A 348 -17.18 -11.51 45.18
C THR A 348 -17.74 -10.16 45.62
N ILE A 349 -18.45 -9.46 44.73
CA ILE A 349 -19.55 -8.54 45.07
C ILE A 349 -20.65 -8.73 44.02
N ALA A 350 -21.84 -9.13 44.46
CA ALA A 350 -23.05 -9.29 43.63
C ALA A 350 -23.88 -7.97 43.61
N PRO A 351 -24.92 -7.84 42.76
CA PRO A 351 -24.79 -7.54 41.33
C PRO A 351 -25.58 -6.26 40.96
N THR A 352 -25.00 -5.39 40.13
CA THR A 352 -25.77 -4.46 39.29
C THR A 352 -25.17 -4.43 37.89
N ALA A 353 -26.03 -4.64 36.91
CA ALA A 353 -25.68 -4.89 35.52
C ALA A 353 -25.07 -3.65 34.84
N THR A 354 -23.82 -3.76 34.39
CA THR A 354 -23.27 -2.91 33.32
C THR A 354 -22.29 -3.70 32.47
N THR A 355 -22.71 -3.95 31.24
CA THR A 355 -22.02 -4.66 30.17
C THR A 355 -20.65 -4.05 29.87
N THR A 356 -19.64 -4.91 29.82
CA THR A 356 -18.20 -4.64 29.76
C THR A 356 -17.78 -3.95 28.45
N SER A 357 -17.15 -2.77 28.56
CA SER A 357 -16.57 -2.01 27.41
C SER A 357 -15.49 -2.78 26.64
N GLN A 358 -14.92 -3.83 27.24
CA GLN A 358 -13.95 -4.73 26.62
C GLN A 358 -14.58 -5.75 25.65
N GLU A 359 -15.80 -6.22 25.94
CA GLU A 359 -16.57 -7.05 25.01
C GLU A 359 -17.09 -6.22 23.85
N ILE A 360 -17.43 -4.94 24.05
CA ILE A 360 -17.82 -4.02 22.97
C ILE A 360 -16.62 -3.73 22.06
N PHE A 361 -15.41 -3.60 22.60
CA PHE A 361 -14.18 -3.40 21.81
C PHE A 361 -13.83 -4.64 20.98
N ASN A 362 -13.88 -5.83 21.59
CA ASN A 362 -13.61 -7.09 20.89
C ASN A 362 -14.74 -7.50 19.93
N GLN A 363 -16.01 -7.20 20.25
CA GLN A 363 -17.13 -7.36 19.32
C GLN A 363 -17.00 -6.40 18.13
N ARG A 364 -16.64 -5.13 18.34
CA ARG A 364 -16.41 -4.18 17.23
C ARG A 364 -15.27 -4.63 16.31
N LEU A 365 -14.22 -5.25 16.84
CA LEU A 365 -13.16 -5.88 16.04
C LEU A 365 -13.68 -7.10 15.25
N SER A 366 -14.59 -7.90 15.80
CA SER A 366 -15.22 -9.01 15.07
C SER A 366 -16.21 -8.55 13.98
N CYS A 367 -16.85 -7.39 14.17
CA CYS A 367 -17.73 -6.77 13.16
C CYS A 367 -16.97 -6.27 11.91
N LEU A 368 -15.64 -6.07 12.00
CA LEU A 368 -14.77 -5.71 10.87
C LEU A 368 -14.63 -6.83 9.82
N SER A 369 -15.10 -8.04 10.11
CA SER A 369 -15.03 -9.20 9.22
C SER A 369 -16.00 -9.14 8.02
N ASN A 370 -16.88 -8.12 7.93
CA ASN A 370 -17.76 -7.94 6.77
C ASN A 370 -17.02 -7.24 5.61
N GLY A 371 -16.03 -7.92 5.04
CA GLY A 371 -15.16 -7.41 3.97
C GLY A 371 -15.90 -6.83 2.75
N LYS A 372 -17.13 -7.27 2.47
CA LYS A 372 -17.95 -6.75 1.36
C LYS A 372 -18.28 -5.25 1.46
N GLY A 373 -18.47 -4.74 2.68
CA GLY A 373 -18.77 -3.32 2.90
C GLY A 373 -17.55 -2.42 2.67
N ILE A 374 -16.39 -2.86 3.17
CA ILE A 374 -15.11 -2.16 3.04
C ILE A 374 -14.68 -2.08 1.57
N THR A 375 -14.76 -3.19 0.83
CA THR A 375 -14.40 -3.18 -0.60
C THR A 375 -15.29 -2.22 -1.39
N THR A 376 -16.60 -2.16 -1.09
CA THR A 376 -17.54 -1.27 -1.80
C THR A 376 -17.24 0.21 -1.54
N ALA A 377 -17.06 0.60 -0.28
CA ALA A 377 -16.70 1.96 0.07
C ALA A 377 -15.33 2.37 -0.51
N THR A 378 -14.38 1.42 -0.56
CA THR A 378 -13.05 1.61 -1.16
C THR A 378 -13.15 1.87 -2.66
N LYS A 379 -13.97 1.11 -3.39
CA LYS A 379 -14.23 1.35 -4.82
C LYS A 379 -14.72 2.77 -5.10
N TYR A 380 -15.73 3.23 -4.36
CA TYR A 380 -16.28 4.58 -4.52
C TYR A 380 -15.25 5.67 -4.21
N PHE A 381 -14.44 5.46 -3.18
CA PHE A 381 -13.35 6.35 -2.83
C PHE A 381 -12.33 6.49 -3.96
N PHE A 382 -11.81 5.39 -4.48
CA PHE A 382 -10.83 5.39 -5.56
C PHE A 382 -11.37 6.07 -6.83
N PHE A 383 -12.62 5.78 -7.19
CA PHE A 383 -13.29 6.43 -8.32
C PHE A 383 -13.31 7.96 -8.16
N ARG A 384 -13.57 8.46 -6.96
CA ARG A 384 -13.67 9.90 -6.69
C ARG A 384 -12.32 10.58 -6.51
N ILE A 385 -11.33 9.93 -5.91
CA ILE A 385 -9.95 10.43 -5.91
C ILE A 385 -9.43 10.62 -7.33
N ASN A 386 -9.68 9.65 -8.22
CA ASN A 386 -9.28 9.78 -9.62
C ASN A 386 -9.97 10.99 -10.29
N ASN A 387 -11.27 11.19 -10.06
CA ASN A 387 -11.97 12.36 -10.57
C ASN A 387 -11.48 13.67 -9.95
N PHE A 388 -11.18 13.69 -8.65
CA PHE A 388 -10.62 14.84 -7.96
C PHE A 388 -9.26 15.24 -8.56
N CYS A 389 -8.37 14.26 -8.75
CA CYS A 389 -7.10 14.49 -9.44
C CYS A 389 -7.30 14.97 -10.89
N ALA A 390 -8.39 14.58 -11.56
CA ALA A 390 -8.71 15.02 -12.91
C ALA A 390 -9.29 16.45 -12.99
N LEU A 391 -9.94 16.94 -11.92
CA LEU A 391 -10.63 18.23 -11.88
C LEU A 391 -9.74 19.42 -11.48
N THR A 392 -8.52 19.18 -11.00
CA THR A 392 -7.50 20.22 -10.82
C THR A 392 -6.67 20.30 -12.11
N PRO A 393 -6.96 21.29 -12.98
CA PRO A 393 -6.59 22.68 -12.69
C PRO A 393 -7.76 23.64 -12.99
N LEU A 394 -8.24 24.40 -12.02
CA LEU A 394 -8.97 25.66 -12.26
C LEU A 394 -9.13 26.39 -10.92
N SER A 395 -8.88 27.69 -10.98
CA SER A 395 -9.07 28.67 -9.92
C SER A 395 -10.44 28.55 -9.23
N HIS A 396 -10.47 28.99 -7.97
CA HIS A 396 -11.66 29.13 -7.13
C HIS A 396 -12.78 29.90 -7.85
N THR A 397 -13.63 29.25 -8.64
CA THR A 397 -14.93 29.81 -9.07
C THR A 397 -15.89 28.81 -9.73
N SER A 398 -15.46 27.61 -10.14
CA SER A 398 -16.30 26.75 -11.00
C SER A 398 -17.13 25.67 -10.28
N ALA A 399 -17.06 25.55 -8.94
CA ALA A 399 -17.70 24.44 -8.21
C ALA A 399 -19.25 24.44 -8.27
N ASN A 400 -19.88 25.56 -8.65
CA ASN A 400 -21.35 25.67 -8.72
C ASN A 400 -21.96 25.31 -10.09
N ALA A 401 -21.16 25.10 -11.14
CA ALA A 401 -21.70 24.84 -12.48
C ALA A 401 -22.06 23.37 -12.75
N LEU A 402 -21.47 22.41 -12.03
CA LEU A 402 -21.65 20.97 -12.28
C LEU A 402 -22.82 20.32 -11.53
N LEU A 403 -23.51 21.06 -10.65
CA LEU A 403 -24.69 20.58 -9.91
C LEU A 403 -26.03 20.89 -10.61
N SER A 404 -26.02 21.60 -11.75
CA SER A 404 -27.25 22.07 -12.42
C SER A 404 -27.77 21.15 -13.56
N VAL A 405 -27.08 20.07 -13.92
CA VAL A 405 -27.44 19.27 -15.13
C VAL A 405 -28.02 17.88 -14.82
N ARG A 406 -28.45 17.61 -13.58
CA ARG A 406 -29.11 16.33 -13.22
C ARG A 406 -30.42 16.52 -12.46
N THR A 407 -31.29 17.35 -13.00
CA THR A 407 -32.74 17.29 -12.72
C THR A 407 -33.47 17.60 -14.00
N LEU A 408 -33.71 16.59 -14.83
CA LEU A 408 -34.86 16.50 -15.73
C LEU A 408 -34.91 15.10 -16.37
N ASN A 409 -36.12 14.57 -16.44
CA ASN A 409 -36.59 13.39 -17.17
C ASN A 409 -36.63 12.04 -16.43
N TYR A 410 -37.72 11.88 -15.66
CA TYR A 410 -38.49 10.63 -15.64
C TYR A 410 -39.81 10.88 -16.41
N PRO A 411 -40.15 10.12 -17.47
CA PRO A 411 -41.50 10.14 -18.01
C PRO A 411 -42.37 9.13 -17.25
N ARG A 412 -43.45 9.62 -16.64
CA ARG A 412 -44.52 8.79 -16.07
C ARG A 412 -45.65 8.69 -17.11
N ASN A 413 -45.87 7.49 -17.64
CA ASN A 413 -47.03 7.16 -18.49
C ASN A 413 -48.32 7.14 -17.64
N GLY A 414 -49.44 7.63 -18.20
CA GLY A 414 -50.78 7.29 -17.71
C GLY A 414 -51.91 8.29 -17.98
N ARG A 415 -52.46 8.24 -19.21
CA ARG A 415 -53.79 8.64 -19.72
C ARG A 415 -54.90 9.05 -18.70
N HIS A 416 -55.65 10.13 -18.98
CA HIS A 416 -57.00 10.06 -19.60
C HIS A 416 -57.68 11.46 -19.76
N SER A 417 -58.37 11.62 -20.90
CA SER A 417 -59.58 12.41 -21.22
C SER A 417 -59.61 13.96 -21.16
N SER A 418 -59.52 14.55 -22.36
CA SER A 418 -60.29 15.61 -23.06
C SER A 418 -61.53 16.29 -22.38
N PRO A 419 -62.19 17.28 -23.05
CA PRO A 419 -61.72 18.62 -23.44
C PRO A 419 -62.76 19.73 -23.06
N VAL A 420 -62.36 21.00 -23.03
CA VAL A 420 -63.03 22.19 -23.60
C VAL A 420 -62.01 23.32 -23.60
#